data_AF-F4B8X0-F1
#
_entry.id   AF-F4B8X0-F1
#
_cell.length_a   1.000
_cell.length_b   1.000
_cell.length_c   1.000
_cell.angle_alpha   90.00
_cell.angle_beta   90.00
_cell.angle_gamma   90.00
#
_symmetry.space_group_name_H-M   'P 1'
#
loop_
_entity.id
_entity.type
_entity.pdbx_description
1 polymer ?
#
loop_
_entity_poly.entity_id
_entity_poly.type
_entity_poly.pdbx_seq_one_letter_code
_entity_poly.pdbx_strand_id
1 'polypeptide(L)' 'MHLFAMKKGFYLSLGIVLLVDIIIYSLYPLFNNVQPTLFGLTEFYWIQIVLLIVTSLLYFAIGYAFRGEKS' A
#
# COMPACT_ATOMS: atom_id res chain seq x y z
N MET A 1 -19.20 22.98 3.24
CA MET A 1 -17.95 22.95 2.44
C MET A 1 -16.88 22.05 3.07
N HIS A 2 -16.68 22.08 4.39
CA HIS A 2 -15.65 21.29 5.11
C HIS A 2 -15.73 19.76 4.94
N LEU A 3 -16.93 19.16 5.04
CA LEU A 3 -17.13 17.70 4.94
C LEU A 3 -16.69 17.10 3.58
N PHE A 4 -16.76 17.90 2.51
CA PHE A 4 -16.45 17.44 1.16
C PHE A 4 -14.93 17.35 0.91
N ALA A 5 -14.17 18.32 1.44
CA ALA A 5 -12.71 18.33 1.37
C ALA A 5 -12.09 17.15 2.13
N MET A 6 -12.68 16.78 3.27
CA MET A 6 -12.27 15.66 4.13
C MET A 6 -12.44 14.31 3.45
N LYS A 7 -13.62 14.07 2.84
CA LYS A 7 -13.86 12.88 2.03
C LYS A 7 -12.87 12.80 0.87
N LYS A 8 -12.60 13.92 0.18
CA LYS A 8 -11.61 13.99 -0.90
C LYS A 8 -10.21 13.64 -0.41
N GLY A 9 -9.78 14.17 0.75
CA GLY A 9 -8.49 13.85 1.36
C GLY A 9 -8.34 12.37 1.71
N PHE A 10 -9.37 11.77 2.31
CA PHE A 10 -9.40 10.34 2.60
C PHE A 10 -9.22 9.49 1.34
N TYR A 11 -10.07 9.68 0.32
CA TYR A 11 -9.98 8.88 -0.92
C TYR A 11 -8.68 9.13 -1.69
N LEU A 12 -8.14 10.35 -1.65
CA LEU A 12 -6.85 10.66 -2.26
C LEU A 12 -5.72 9.88 -1.57
N SER A 13 -5.67 9.85 -0.24
CA SER A 13 -4.68 9.09 0.53
C SER A 13 -4.78 7.59 0.24
N LEU A 14 -5.99 7.03 0.20
CA LEU A 14 -6.21 5.62 -0.17
C LEU A 14 -5.73 5.31 -1.59
N GLY A 15 -6.00 6.22 -2.54
CA GLY A 15 -5.58 6.07 -3.93
C GLY A 15 -4.07 6.14 -4.11
N ILE A 16 -3.39 7.03 -3.37
CA ILE A 16 -1.92 7.13 -3.41
C ILE A 16 -1.28 5.85 -2.89
N VAL A 17 -1.74 5.32 -1.74
CA VAL A 17 -1.21 4.06 -1.19
C VAL A 17 -1.37 2.91 -2.19
N LEU A 18 -2.56 2.80 -2.81
CA LEU A 18 -2.81 1.77 -3.83
C LEU A 18 -1.89 1.92 -5.05
N LEU A 19 -1.71 3.15 -5.54
CA LEU A 19 -0.88 3.44 -6.70
C LEU A 19 0.59 3.11 -6.44
N VAL A 20 1.10 3.45 -5.25
CA VAL A 20 2.47 3.11 -4.85
C VAL A 20 2.67 1.60 -4.87
N ASP A 21 1.72 0.83 -4.33
CA ASP A 21 1.78 -0.63 -4.36
C ASP A 21 1.83 -1.18 -5.79
N ILE A 22 0.92 -0.72 -6.66
CA ILE A 22 0.88 -1.14 -8.06
C ILE A 22 2.22 -0.85 -8.76
N ILE A 23 2.78 0.34 -8.53
CA ILE A 23 4.06 0.74 -9.11
C ILE A 23 5.17 -0.19 -8.62
N ILE A 24 5.28 -0.43 -7.31
CA ILE A 24 6.32 -1.30 -6.75
C ILE A 24 6.18 -2.72 -7.31
N TYR A 25 4.97 -3.29 -7.32
CA TYR A 25 4.72 -4.62 -7.87
C TYR A 25 5.05 -4.76 -9.35
N SER A 26 4.77 -3.72 -10.14
CA SER A 26 5.00 -3.74 -11.59
C SER A 26 6.47 -3.54 -11.93
N LEU A 27 7.18 -2.76 -11.14
CA LEU A 27 8.58 -2.42 -11.37
C LEU A 27 9.55 -3.45 -10.81
N TYR A 28 9.22 -4.10 -9.68
CA TYR A 28 10.13 -5.03 -9.02
C TYR A 28 10.63 -6.17 -9.93
N PRO A 29 9.80 -6.84 -10.74
CA PRO A 29 10.25 -7.91 -11.63
C PRO A 29 11.21 -7.43 -12.73
N LEU A 30 11.17 -6.14 -13.10
CA LEU A 30 12.00 -5.59 -14.17
C LEU A 30 13.47 -5.44 -13.75
N PHE A 31 13.72 -5.28 -12.46
CA PHE A 31 15.07 -5.10 -11.92
C PHE A 31 15.66 -6.39 -11.36
N ASN A 32 14.81 -7.36 -10.97
CA ASN A 32 15.27 -8.60 -10.33
C ASN A 32 15.40 -9.75 -11.34
N ASN A 33 16.55 -9.80 -12.03
CA ASN A 33 16.85 -10.84 -13.04
C ASN A 33 17.35 -12.16 -12.46
N VAL A 34 17.79 -12.18 -11.19
CA VAL A 34 18.15 -13.39 -10.45
C VAL A 34 17.03 -13.65 -9.47
N GLN A 35 16.46 -14.85 -9.45
CA GLN A 35 15.33 -15.21 -8.59
C GLN A 35 15.80 -16.14 -7.48
N PRO A 36 16.48 -15.63 -6.44
CA PRO A 36 16.78 -16.42 -5.27
C PRO A 36 15.47 -16.86 -4.59
N THR A 37 15.52 -18.06 -4.03
CA THR A 37 14.38 -18.70 -3.38
C THR A 37 14.67 -18.87 -1.89
N LEU A 38 13.72 -18.44 -1.06
CA LEU A 38 13.75 -18.62 0.38
C LEU A 38 12.53 -19.46 0.79
N PHE A 39 12.77 -20.58 1.49
CA PHE A 39 11.73 -21.56 1.85
C PHE A 39 10.89 -22.06 0.66
N GLY A 40 11.48 -22.14 -0.54
CA GLY A 40 10.80 -22.58 -1.76
C GLY A 40 9.96 -21.50 -2.45
N LEU A 41 9.92 -20.28 -1.93
CA LEU A 41 9.28 -19.11 -2.55
C LEU A 41 10.35 -18.19 -3.13
N THR A 42 10.15 -17.72 -4.36
CA THR A 42 11.00 -16.68 -4.94
C THR A 42 10.88 -15.40 -4.11
N GLU A 43 11.96 -14.62 -4.00
CA GLU A 43 11.96 -13.32 -3.29
C GLU A 43 10.83 -12.37 -3.71
N PHE A 44 10.39 -12.44 -4.97
CA PHE A 44 9.24 -11.67 -5.45
C PHE A 44 8.02 -11.84 -4.54
N TYR A 45 7.64 -13.08 -4.21
CA TYR A 45 6.48 -13.37 -3.37
C TYR A 45 6.67 -12.92 -1.92
N TRP A 46 7.89 -13.00 -1.39
CA TRP A 46 8.20 -12.48 -0.06
C TRP A 46 7.95 -10.97 0.02
N ILE A 47 8.36 -10.24 -1.01
CA ILE A 47 8.11 -8.80 -1.09
C ILE A 47 6.61 -8.51 -1.22
N GLN A 48 5.84 -9.34 -1.92
CA GLN A 48 4.38 -9.19 -1.91
C GLN A 48 3.76 -9.37 -0.54
N ILE A 49 4.24 -10.34 0.24
CA ILE A 49 3.74 -10.55 1.60
C ILE A 49 4.08 -9.34 2.49
N VAL A 50 5.32 -8.84 2.41
CA VAL A 50 5.75 -7.67 3.19
C VAL A 50 4.96 -6.43 2.79
N LEU A 51 4.82 -6.14 1.50
CA LEU A 51 4.04 -5.02 1.00
C LEU A 51 2.58 -5.12 1.40
N LEU A 52 1.97 -6.31 1.33
CA LEU A 52 0.59 -6.53 1.79
C LEU A 52 0.41 -6.15 3.27
N ILE A 53 1.36 -6.53 4.12
CA ILE A 53 1.34 -6.16 5.55
C ILE A 53 1.46 -4.64 5.70
N VAL A 54 2.45 -4.02 5.05
CA VAL A 54 2.67 -2.57 5.11
C VAL A 54 1.43 -1.80 4.63
N THR A 55 0.86 -2.19 3.51
CA THR A 55 -0.31 -1.57 2.92
C THR A 55 -1.54 -1.73 3.80
N SER A 56 -1.75 -2.89 4.40
CA SER A 56 -2.84 -3.10 5.36
C SER A 56 -2.73 -2.15 6.57
N LEU A 57 -1.51 -1.96 7.09
CA LEU A 57 -1.25 -1.03 8.18
C LEU A 57 -1.48 0.43 7.76
N LEU A 58 -1.08 0.82 6.55
CA LEU A 58 -1.32 2.16 6.02
C LEU A 58 -2.82 2.43 5.82
N TYR A 59 -3.56 1.48 5.26
CA TYR A 59 -5.02 1.58 5.13
C TYR A 59 -5.69 1.73 6.50
N PHE A 60 -5.27 0.93 7.48
CA PHE A 60 -5.76 1.03 8.84
C PHE A 60 -5.43 2.40 9.47
N ALA A 61 -4.20 2.88 9.33
CA ALA A 61 -3.75 4.16 9.85
C ALA A 61 -4.52 5.34 9.23
N ILE A 62 -4.74 5.33 7.91
CA ILE A 62 -5.57 6.32 7.22
C ILE A 62 -7.00 6.27 7.77
N GLY A 63 -7.59 5.08 7.86
CA GLY A 63 -8.92 4.91 8.44
C GLY A 63 -9.04 5.47 9.86
N TYR A 64 -8.02 5.24 10.70
CA TYR A 64 -7.98 5.75 12.07
C TYR A 64 -7.80 7.28 12.12
N ALA A 65 -6.89 7.84 11.33
CA ALA A 65 -6.61 9.27 11.29
C ALA A 65 -7.86 10.08 10.89
N PHE A 66 -8.55 9.67 9.83
CA PHE A 66 -9.76 10.36 9.35
C PHE A 66 -11.03 10.02 10.16
N ARG A 67 -10.98 9.00 11.03
CA ARG A 67 -12.06 8.70 11.99
C ARG A 67 -12.07 9.70 13.14
N GLY A 68 -10.90 10.18 13.59
CA GLY A 68 -10.77 11.15 14.68
C GLY A 68 -11.35 12.53 14.37
N GLU A 69 -11.40 12.93 13.10
CA GLU A 69 -11.92 14.24 12.69
C GLU A 69 -13.45 14.30 12.50
N LYS A 70 -14.17 13.23 12.83
CA LYS A 70 -15.64 13.18 12.82
C LYS A 70 -16.28 13.60 14.16
N SER A 71 -15.48 13.93 15.18
CA SER A 71 -15.97 14.36 16.50
C SER A 71 -16.15 15.87 16.62
#